data_AF-A0A806C3F4-F1
#
_entry.id   AF-A0A806C3F4-F1
#
_cell.length_a   1.000
_cell.length_b   1.000
_cell.length_c   1.000
_cell.angle_alpha   90.00
_cell.angle_beta   90.00
_cell.angle_gamma   90.00
#
_symmetry.space_group_name_H-M   'P 1'
#
loop_
_entity.id
_entity.type
_entity.pdbx_description
1 polymer ?
#
loop_
_entity_poly.entity_id
_entity_poly.type
_entity_poly.pdbx_seq_one_letter_code
_entity_poly.pdbx_strand_id
1 'polypeptide(L)'
;MICTNNFEGYLVTRNPNIKAGEILDINTDGVIIKAGGGRPTVINAYALSDSFTINFVSEDKGSKQDQARGSKENYSINLIKVTVFGNRGLEKEVFAHAVSGVGG
;
A
#
# COMPACT_ATOMS: atom_id res chain seq x y z
N MET A 1 -3.00 -13.85 -21.12
CA MET A 1 -2.05 -13.84 -20.00
C MET A 1 -2.63 -12.95 -18.91
N ILE A 2 -3.06 -13.52 -17.79
CA ILE A 2 -3.50 -12.73 -16.63
C ILE A 2 -2.23 -12.40 -15.85
N CYS A 3 -1.71 -11.18 -15.99
CA CYS A 3 -0.67 -10.69 -15.10
C CYS A 3 -1.32 -10.39 -13.75
N THR A 4 -1.28 -11.34 -12.82
CA THR A 4 -1.41 -11.01 -11.40
C THR A 4 -0.22 -10.10 -11.07
N ASN A 5 -0.46 -8.79 -10.98
CA ASN A 5 0.56 -7.87 -10.50
C ASN A 5 0.83 -8.22 -9.03
N ASN A 6 1.94 -8.91 -8.79
CA ASN A 6 2.37 -9.34 -7.47
C ASN A 6 3.53 -8.41 -7.07
N PHE A 7 3.36 -7.71 -5.96
CA PHE A 7 4.36 -6.82 -5.39
C PHE A 7 4.75 -7.34 -4.00
N GLU A 8 6.04 -7.37 -3.72
CA GLU A 8 6.59 -7.57 -2.38
C GLU A 8 7.56 -6.43 -2.08
N GLY A 9 7.39 -5.76 -0.95
CA GLY A 9 8.24 -4.62 -0.61
C GLY A 9 7.83 -3.95 0.70
N TYR A 10 8.48 -2.81 1.00
CA TYR A 10 8.15 -2.01 2.18
C TYR A 10 7.21 -0.88 1.79
N LEU A 11 6.13 -0.71 2.55
CA LEU A 11 5.20 0.40 2.41
C LEU A 11 5.12 1.19 3.71
N VAL A 12 4.76 2.47 3.57
CA VAL A 12 4.56 3.37 4.71
C VAL A 12 3.21 3.11 5.34
N THR A 13 3.16 3.08 6.67
CA THR A 13 1.92 2.99 7.43
C THR A 13 1.84 4.08 8.50
N ARG A 14 0.62 4.47 8.86
CA ARG A 14 0.39 5.34 10.04
C ARG A 14 0.14 4.53 11.31
N ASN A 15 -0.05 3.21 11.19
CA ASN A 15 -0.31 2.33 12.31
C ASN A 15 1.00 1.62 12.75
N PRO A 16 1.58 1.97 13.90
CA PRO A 16 2.82 1.35 14.39
C PRO A 16 2.59 -0.03 15.03
N ASN A 17 1.36 -0.52 15.06
CA ASN A 17 0.98 -1.76 15.75
C ASN A 17 0.51 -2.86 14.79
N ILE A 18 0.92 -2.82 13.51
CA ILE A 18 0.61 -3.89 12.58
C ILE A 18 1.51 -5.08 12.86
N LYS A 19 0.93 -6.27 12.87
CA LYS A 19 1.63 -7.53 13.10
C LYS A 19 1.74 -8.36 11.83
N ALA A 20 2.82 -9.13 11.73
CA ALA A 20 2.98 -10.09 10.65
C ALA A 20 1.76 -11.04 10.57
N GLY A 21 1.30 -11.31 9.36
CA GLY A 21 0.11 -12.13 9.08
C GLY A 21 -1.22 -11.37 9.11
N GLU A 22 -1.25 -10.11 9.53
CA GLU A 22 -2.46 -9.31 9.46
C GLU A 22 -2.86 -8.99 8.01
N ILE A 23 -4.16 -9.08 7.74
CA ILE A 23 -4.77 -8.65 6.48
C ILE A 23 -4.83 -7.12 6.49
N LEU A 24 -4.38 -6.53 5.39
CA LEU A 24 -4.29 -5.09 5.22
C LEU A 24 -5.31 -4.62 4.20
N ASP A 25 -5.74 -3.38 4.36
CA ASP A 25 -6.59 -2.66 3.43
C ASP A 25 -5.99 -1.28 3.11
N ILE A 26 -6.37 -0.71 1.98
CA ILE A 26 -5.94 0.62 1.54
C ILE A 26 -7.16 1.54 1.61
N ASN A 27 -7.11 2.54 2.49
CA ASN A 27 -8.21 3.48 2.63
C ASN A 27 -8.28 4.44 1.41
N THR A 28 -9.31 5.30 1.39
CA THR A 28 -9.53 6.27 0.30
C THR A 28 -8.39 7.27 0.09
N ASP A 29 -7.54 7.46 1.10
CA ASP A 29 -6.37 8.34 1.05
C ASP A 29 -5.11 7.62 0.58
N GLY A 30 -5.21 6.34 0.21
CA GLY A 30 -4.07 5.51 -0.18
C GLY A 30 -3.22 5.02 1.00
N VAL A 31 -3.72 5.11 2.23
CA VAL A 31 -3.00 4.71 3.46
C VAL A 31 -3.34 3.27 3.83
N ILE A 32 -2.30 2.52 4.18
CA ILE A 32 -2.42 1.14 4.67
C ILE A 32 -2.95 1.12 6.10
N ILE A 33 -4.03 0.38 6.28
CA ILE A 33 -4.69 0.13 7.56
C ILE A 33 -4.90 -1.37 7.77
N LYS A 34 -5.14 -1.76 9.03
CA LYS A 34 -5.57 -3.12 9.34
C LYS A 34 -6.99 -3.32 8.82
N ALA A 35 -7.25 -4.43 8.14
CA ALA A 35 -8.58 -4.73 7.63
C ALA A 35 -9.57 -4.98 8.80
N GLY A 36 -10.73 -4.32 8.76
CA GLY A 36 -11.77 -4.42 9.79
C GLY A 36 -12.66 -5.67 9.73
N GLY A 37 -12.19 -6.75 9.08
CA GLY A 37 -12.96 -8.00 8.92
C GLY A 37 -13.88 -8.07 7.69
N GLY A 38 -13.92 -7.02 6.86
CA GLY A 38 -14.54 -7.07 5.53
C GLY A 38 -13.71 -7.93 4.56
N ARG A 39 -14.36 -8.54 3.56
CA ARG A 39 -13.63 -9.25 2.49
C ARG A 39 -12.69 -8.24 1.79
N PRO A 40 -11.41 -8.59 1.56
CA PRO A 40 -10.47 -7.71 0.88
C PRO A 40 -11.05 -7.22 -0.45
N THR A 41 -10.66 -6.01 -0.83
CA THR A 41 -10.95 -5.44 -2.16
C THR A 41 -10.36 -6.34 -3.27
N VAL A 42 -10.47 -5.93 -4.54
CA VAL A 42 -9.84 -6.63 -5.68
C VAL A 42 -8.32 -6.85 -5.48
N ILE A 43 -7.71 -6.14 -4.54
CA ILE A 43 -6.32 -6.24 -4.14
C ILE A 43 -6.23 -6.84 -2.73
N ASN A 44 -5.56 -7.99 -2.61
CA ASN A 44 -5.19 -8.53 -1.30
C ASN A 44 -3.85 -7.95 -0.88
N ALA A 45 -3.74 -7.56 0.39
CA ALA A 45 -2.47 -7.15 1.00
C ALA A 45 -2.29 -7.84 2.36
N TYR A 46 -1.09 -8.34 2.61
CA TYR A 46 -0.73 -9.01 3.86
C TYR A 46 0.57 -8.46 4.43
N ALA A 47 0.62 -8.32 5.74
CA ALA A 47 1.82 -8.01 6.49
C ALA A 47 2.79 -9.20 6.50
N LEU A 48 3.98 -9.02 5.95
CA LEU A 48 5.10 -9.97 6.03
C LEU A 48 6.03 -9.70 7.22
N SER A 49 5.89 -8.54 7.87
CA SER A 49 6.62 -8.17 9.07
C SER A 49 5.71 -7.44 10.06
N ASP A 50 6.15 -7.36 11.31
CA ASP A 50 5.68 -6.32 12.20
C ASP A 50 6.06 -4.94 11.65
N SER A 51 5.26 -3.92 11.93
CA SER A 51 5.64 -2.54 11.61
C SER A 51 6.81 -2.08 12.47
N PHE A 52 7.71 -1.30 11.87
CA PHE A 52 8.87 -0.74 12.55
C PHE A 52 9.08 0.73 12.16
N THR A 53 9.68 1.50 13.06
CA THR A 53 9.91 2.94 12.87
C THR A 53 11.36 3.19 12.49
N ILE A 54 11.58 3.95 11.41
CA ILE A 54 12.87 4.57 11.13
C ILE A 54 12.80 6.04 11.56
N ASN A 55 13.71 6.44 12.43
CA ASN A 55 13.87 7.83 12.86
C ASN A 55 14.98 8.49 12.03
N PHE A 56 14.62 9.49 11.23
CA PHE A 56 15.57 10.29 10.49
C PHE A 56 15.97 11.48 11.35
N VAL A 57 17.11 11.34 12.03
CA VAL A 57 17.73 12.42 12.80
C VAL A 57 18.77 13.07 11.89
N SER A 58 18.69 14.38 11.71
CA SER A 58 19.73 15.11 10.97
C SER A 58 21.02 15.08 11.80
N GLU A 59 21.95 14.18 11.46
CA GLU A 59 23.29 14.21 12.04
C GLU A 59 24.03 15.44 11.54
N ASP A 60 24.11 16.47 12.39
CA ASP A 60 25.00 17.60 12.18
C ASP A 60 26.44 17.18 12.48
N LYS A 61 27.04 16.39 11.58
CA LYS A 61 28.49 16.12 11.61
C LYS A 61 29.21 17.09 10.70
N GLY A 62 29.23 18.34 11.13
CA GLY A 62 30.25 19.31 10.79
C GLY A 62 30.01 20.08 9.50
N SER A 63 29.49 21.30 9.62
CA SER A 63 30.09 22.47 8.97
C SER A 63 29.51 23.74 9.55
N LYS A 64 30.38 24.54 10.17
CA LYS A 64 30.12 25.96 10.41
C LYS A 64 30.02 26.65 9.04
N GLN A 65 28.82 26.88 8.51
CA GLN A 65 28.46 28.12 7.81
C GLN A 65 27.01 28.07 7.30
N ASP A 66 26.43 29.26 7.30
CA ASP A 66 25.23 29.69 6.57
C ASP A 66 23.87 29.48 7.25
N GLN A 67 23.45 30.60 7.85
CA GLN A 67 22.08 31.00 8.12
C GLN A 67 21.17 30.77 6.88
N ALA A 68 19.88 30.60 7.18
CA ALA A 68 18.72 30.58 6.26
C ALA A 68 18.33 29.25 5.59
N ARG A 69 18.14 28.16 6.37
CA ARG A 69 17.19 27.08 5.98
C ARG A 69 16.40 26.62 7.20
N GLY A 70 15.11 26.38 6.99
CA GLY A 70 14.06 26.20 8.01
C GLY A 70 14.32 25.09 9.03
N SER A 71 13.41 25.00 9.99
CA SER A 71 13.41 24.03 11.10
C SER A 71 14.04 22.69 10.71
N LYS A 72 15.10 22.28 11.43
CA LYS A 72 15.63 20.92 11.35
C LYS A 72 14.52 19.97 11.83
N GLU A 73 13.71 19.47 10.90
CA GLU A 73 12.60 18.59 11.24
C GLU A 73 13.12 17.16 11.43
N ASN A 74 13.07 16.70 12.68
CA ASN A 74 13.18 15.27 12.98
C ASN A 74 11.89 14.61 12.49
N TYR A 75 11.97 13.68 11.54
CA TYR A 75 10.81 12.94 11.08
C TYR A 75 11.02 11.43 11.24
N SER A 76 9.93 10.75 11.61
CA SER A 76 9.88 9.31 11.80
C SER A 76 8.90 8.69 10.80
N ILE A 77 9.30 7.60 10.16
CA ILE A 77 8.45 6.88 9.20
C ILE A 77 8.24 5.46 9.75
N ASN A 78 6.98 5.04 9.85
CA ASN A 78 6.67 3.64 10.10
C ASN A 78 6.58 2.88 8.79
N LEU A 79 7.29 1.77 8.72
CA LEU A 79 7.36 0.89 7.56
C LEU A 79 6.87 -0.49 7.92
N ILE A 80 6.33 -1.18 6.93
CA ILE A 80 5.93 -2.57 7.03
C ILE A 80 6.28 -3.29 5.73
N LYS A 81 6.84 -4.49 5.84
CA LYS A 81 7.02 -5.36 4.68
C LYS A 81 5.67 -5.98 4.33
N VAL A 82 5.25 -5.90 3.08
CA VAL A 82 3.98 -6.44 2.61
C VAL A 82 4.15 -7.29 1.38
N THR A 83 3.19 -8.19 1.17
CA THR A 83 2.88 -8.75 -0.15
C THR A 83 1.53 -8.22 -0.60
N VAL A 84 1.44 -7.81 -1.85
CA VAL A 84 0.23 -7.31 -2.49
C VAL A 84 0.01 -8.12 -3.75
N PHE A 85 -1.18 -8.68 -3.89
CA PHE A 85 -1.54 -9.49 -5.06
C PHE A 85 -3.01 -9.31 -5.38
N GLY A 86 -3.30 -9.16 -6.68
CA GLY A 86 -4.68 -9.07 -7.16
C GLY A 86 -5.41 -10.41 -6.99
N ASN A 87 -6.59 -10.38 -6.38
CA ASN A 87 -7.55 -11.47 -6.51
C ASN A 87 -8.31 -11.18 -7.80
N ARG A 88 -7.99 -11.90 -8.88
CA ARG A 88 -8.67 -11.90 -10.20
C ARG A 88 -9.52 -10.64 -10.45
N GLY A 89 -8.95 -9.67 -11.16
CA GLY A 89 -9.64 -8.45 -11.58
C GLY A 89 -11.06 -8.78 -12.04
N LEU A 90 -12.03 -8.02 -11.52
CA LEU A 90 -13.45 -8.03 -11.87
C LEU A 90 -13.65 -8.88 -13.14
N GLU A 91 -14.18 -10.09 -12.99
CA GLU A 91 -14.75 -10.80 -14.14
C GLU A 91 -15.79 -9.86 -14.71
N LYS A 92 -15.37 -9.06 -15.70
CA LYS A 92 -16.27 -8.26 -16.48
C LYS A 92 -17.05 -9.32 -17.23
N GLU A 93 -18.25 -9.63 -16.76
CA GLU A 93 -19.23 -10.33 -17.58
C GLU A 93 -19.36 -9.52 -18.86
N VAL A 94 -18.67 -9.96 -19.90
CA VAL A 94 -18.88 -9.46 -21.23
C VAL A 94 -20.22 -10.05 -21.62
N PHE A 95 -21.29 -9.30 -21.37
CA PHE A 95 -22.56 -9.56 -22.01
C PHE A 95 -22.29 -9.53 -23.50
N ALA A 96 -22.25 -10.72 -24.12
CA ALA A 96 -22.28 -10.82 -25.56
C ALA A 96 -23.59 -10.17 -25.99
N HIS A 97 -23.51 -8.96 -26.56
CA HIS A 97 -24.64 -8.42 -27.30
C HIS A 97 -24.87 -9.39 -28.45
N ALA A 98 -25.88 -10.25 -28.29
CA ALA A 98 -26.35 -11.11 -29.36
C ALA A 98 -26.71 -10.20 -30.53
N VAL A 99 -26.01 -10.40 -31.64
CA VAL A 99 -26.40 -9.84 -32.92
C VAL A 99 -27.73 -10.48 -33.27
N SER A 100 -28.83 -9.78 -33.01
CA SER A 100 -30.12 -10.16 -33.58
C SER A 100 -30.06 -9.77 -35.05
N GLY A 101 -29.70 -10.74 -35.88
CA GLY A 101 -30.14 -10.73 -37.27
C GLY A 101 -31.66 -10.78 -37.28
N VAL A 102 -32.29 -9.76 -37.85
CA VAL A 102 -33.67 -9.85 -38.32
C VAL A 102 -33.58 -9.82 -39.83
N GLY A 103 -33.63 -11.02 -40.42
CA GLY A 103 -34.16 -11.18 -41.76
C GLY A 103 -35.67 -10.97 -41.71
N GLY A 104 -36.17 -10.20 -42.67
CA GLY A 104 -37.57 -9.92 -42.95
C GLY A 104 -37.64 -9.11 -44.24
#